data_AF-A0A6C0I558-F1
#
_entry.id   AF-A0A6C0I558-F1
#
_cell.length_a   1.000
_cell.length_b   1.000
_cell.length_c   1.000
_cell.angle_alpha   90.00
_cell.angle_beta   90.00
_cell.angle_gamma   90.00
#
_symmetry.space_group_name_H-M   'P 1'
#
loop_
_entity.id
_entity.type
_entity.pdbx_description
1 polymer ?
#
loop_
_entity_poly.entity_id
_entity_poly.type
_entity_poly.pdbx_seq_one_letter_code
_entity_poly.pdbx_strand_id
1 'polypeptide(L)'
;MQSFQVSDIDLANIDEYDYENECENSDRITLDINKYTYCDNSEFCDHQNIVKQNDKEVCLECGIEVSQQLSLEPEWRYYGENDSRHFTDPNRCQIRKIEDKGIHKDIETMNFKPDIIEEANKLYNMITSGTIRRGNFRKSVIFACIFNACKYKGVPVSSDELQDKFKLTKKDISTGLKFFNLKGRDISEIKEKKSINISPVIFIPRIMKKFNSNQYHIDKVNELYNMIQNKSSLINRSNPQSVISGLVFYYCRLIGKNITCSKFSNIVNLSDITVSRISKNISDILGTRDKISLL
;
A
#
# COMPACT_ATOMS: atom_id res chain seq x y z
N MET A 1 40.61 -18.55 -19.90
CA MET A 1 41.66 -19.58 -19.79
C MET A 1 40.96 -20.87 -19.38
N GLN A 2 40.80 -21.92 -20.17
CA GLN A 2 41.24 -22.27 -21.52
C GLN A 2 40.03 -22.89 -22.26
N SER A 3 39.91 -22.49 -23.52
CA SER A 3 39.13 -23.05 -24.62
C SER A 3 39.93 -24.14 -25.34
N PHE A 4 39.29 -25.16 -25.92
CA PHE A 4 39.64 -25.89 -27.16
C PHE A 4 38.43 -26.80 -27.50
N GLN A 5 37.55 -26.52 -28.48
CA GLN A 5 37.60 -26.74 -29.96
C GLN A 5 37.97 -28.18 -30.36
N VAL A 6 37.02 -29.06 -30.74
CA VAL A 6 36.21 -29.23 -31.99
C VAL A 6 36.95 -30.02 -33.08
N SER A 7 36.32 -31.12 -33.53
CA SER A 7 36.33 -31.69 -34.91
C SER A 7 35.80 -33.13 -34.84
N ASP A 8 35.05 -33.73 -35.74
CA ASP A 8 34.30 -33.34 -36.93
C ASP A 8 33.34 -34.52 -37.23
N ILE A 9 32.28 -34.21 -37.96
CA ILE A 9 31.21 -35.10 -38.45
C ILE A 9 31.75 -36.04 -39.53
N ASP A 10 31.18 -37.24 -39.67
CA ASP A 10 30.83 -37.76 -40.99
C ASP A 10 29.64 -38.74 -40.92
N LEU A 11 28.52 -38.26 -41.45
CA LEU A 11 27.30 -38.99 -41.79
C LEU A 11 27.44 -39.51 -43.22
N ALA A 12 27.46 -40.83 -43.43
CA ALA A 12 26.96 -41.48 -44.65
C ALA A 12 27.13 -42.99 -44.55
N ASN A 13 26.03 -43.73 -44.38
CA ASN A 13 25.55 -44.62 -45.44
C ASN A 13 24.27 -45.31 -45.00
N ILE A 14 23.24 -45.00 -45.77
CA ILE A 14 21.95 -45.69 -45.91
C ILE A 14 22.26 -47.06 -46.53
N ASP A 15 21.62 -48.13 -46.07
CA ASP A 15 20.82 -48.99 -46.95
C ASP A 15 20.07 -50.08 -46.16
N GLU A 16 18.81 -50.16 -46.55
CA GLU A 16 17.73 -51.06 -46.18
C GLU A 16 17.87 -52.39 -46.96
N TYR A 17 17.09 -53.42 -46.61
CA TYR A 17 16.96 -54.75 -47.26
C TYR A 17 18.02 -55.82 -46.86
N ASP A 18 17.73 -57.12 -46.73
CA ASP A 18 16.50 -57.89 -46.97
C ASP A 18 16.52 -59.23 -46.22
N TYR A 19 15.33 -59.81 -46.11
CA TYR A 19 15.02 -61.16 -45.64
C TYR A 19 15.61 -62.22 -46.61
N GLU A 20 16.24 -63.30 -46.12
CA GLU A 20 15.90 -64.71 -46.46
C GLU A 20 16.88 -65.77 -45.92
N ASN A 21 16.25 -66.90 -45.58
CA ASN A 21 16.74 -68.23 -45.17
C ASN A 21 18.04 -68.74 -45.82
N GLU A 22 18.81 -69.53 -45.07
CA GLU A 22 18.94 -70.99 -45.31
C GLU A 22 19.74 -71.67 -44.18
N CYS A 23 19.20 -72.78 -43.69
CA CYS A 23 19.76 -73.64 -42.66
C CYS A 23 20.34 -74.89 -43.34
N GLU A 24 21.61 -75.21 -43.10
CA GLU A 24 22.18 -76.54 -43.36
C GLU A 24 22.89 -77.09 -42.10
N ASN A 25 22.11 -77.88 -41.36
CA ASN A 25 22.43 -79.15 -40.68
C ASN A 25 23.82 -79.41 -40.06
N SER A 26 23.85 -79.49 -38.72
CA SER A 26 24.31 -80.63 -37.89
C SER A 26 24.18 -80.17 -36.42
N ASP A 27 23.60 -80.86 -35.45
CA ASP A 27 23.27 -82.27 -35.26
C ASP A 27 21.95 -82.39 -34.49
N ARG A 28 21.23 -83.48 -34.76
CA ARG A 28 20.05 -83.88 -34.00
C ARG A 28 20.44 -84.22 -32.56
N ILE A 29 20.24 -83.28 -31.65
CA ILE A 29 19.98 -83.58 -30.25
C ILE A 29 18.52 -83.23 -30.04
N THR A 30 17.71 -84.26 -29.83
CA THR A 30 16.29 -84.16 -29.51
C THR A 30 16.09 -83.25 -28.30
N LEU A 31 15.67 -82.01 -28.58
CA LEU A 31 15.12 -81.12 -27.59
C LEU A 31 13.80 -81.75 -27.10
N ASP A 32 13.76 -82.14 -25.83
CA ASP A 32 12.48 -82.33 -25.14
C ASP A 32 11.79 -80.95 -25.09
N ILE A 33 10.95 -80.69 -26.09
CA ILE A 33 10.18 -79.45 -26.26
C ILE A 33 9.16 -79.24 -25.11
N ASN A 34 9.03 -80.18 -24.17
CA ASN A 34 8.12 -80.09 -23.03
C ASN A 34 8.73 -79.50 -21.75
N LYS A 35 9.83 -78.73 -21.83
CA LYS A 35 10.44 -78.07 -20.66
C LYS A 35 10.25 -76.56 -20.58
N TYR A 36 9.41 -76.00 -21.45
CA TYR A 36 8.86 -74.66 -21.27
C TYR A 36 7.35 -74.79 -21.24
N THR A 37 6.80 -74.86 -20.03
CA THR A 37 5.36 -74.72 -19.79
C THR A 37 4.98 -73.29 -20.20
N TYR A 38 4.58 -73.12 -21.46
CA TYR A 38 3.81 -71.94 -21.84
C TYR A 38 2.56 -71.96 -20.97
N CYS A 39 2.37 -70.90 -20.17
CA CYS A 39 1.13 -70.68 -19.46
C CYS A 39 0.06 -70.52 -20.54
N ASP A 40 -0.79 -71.53 -20.69
CA ASP A 40 -2.01 -71.43 -21.51
C ASP A 40 -2.71 -70.12 -21.13
N ASN A 41 -3.31 -69.46 -22.13
CA ASN A 41 -4.01 -68.17 -22.04
C ASN A 41 -5.08 -68.12 -20.93
N SER A 42 -4.67 -68.07 -19.67
CA SER A 42 -5.47 -67.71 -18.51
C SER A 42 -5.07 -66.29 -18.13
N GLU A 43 -6.07 -65.43 -17.90
CA GLU A 43 -5.89 -64.05 -17.43
C GLU A 43 -5.17 -63.94 -16.06
N PHE A 44 -4.73 -65.07 -15.50
CA PHE A 44 -4.09 -65.19 -14.21
C PHE A 44 -2.85 -66.07 -14.31
N CYS A 45 -1.80 -65.65 -13.63
CA CYS A 45 -0.50 -66.32 -13.54
C CYS A 45 -0.33 -66.94 -12.15
N ASP A 46 -0.08 -68.25 -12.07
CA ASP A 46 0.13 -68.98 -10.81
C ASP A 46 1.63 -69.10 -10.43
N HIS A 47 2.54 -68.51 -11.22
CA HIS A 47 3.98 -68.57 -10.94
C HIS A 47 4.36 -67.72 -9.73
N GLN A 48 5.28 -68.24 -8.91
CA GLN A 48 5.75 -67.58 -7.68
C GLN A 48 6.79 -66.48 -7.94
N ASN A 49 7.37 -66.44 -9.14
CA ASN A 49 8.52 -65.61 -9.47
C ASN A 49 8.09 -64.26 -10.07
N ILE A 50 7.63 -63.37 -9.19
CA ILE A 50 7.09 -62.05 -9.52
C ILE A 50 8.09 -60.95 -9.13
N VAL A 51 8.35 -60.01 -10.05
CA VAL A 51 9.24 -58.87 -9.82
C VAL A 51 8.53 -57.56 -10.09
N LYS A 52 8.82 -56.53 -9.28
CA LYS A 52 8.32 -55.16 -9.47
C LYS A 52 9.18 -54.39 -10.46
N GLN A 53 8.58 -53.94 -11.56
CA GLN A 53 9.19 -53.00 -12.51
C GLN A 53 8.19 -51.88 -12.82
N ASN A 54 8.59 -50.62 -12.65
CA ASN A 54 7.79 -49.42 -12.99
C ASN A 54 6.34 -49.46 -12.42
N ASP A 55 6.20 -49.72 -11.12
CA ASP A 55 4.92 -49.81 -10.39
C ASP A 55 3.95 -50.90 -10.86
N LYS A 56 4.47 -51.86 -11.62
CA LYS A 56 3.76 -53.07 -12.08
C LYS A 56 4.48 -54.32 -11.56
N GLU A 57 3.71 -55.32 -11.17
CA GLU A 57 4.22 -56.64 -10.81
C GLU A 57 4.13 -57.55 -12.02
N VAL A 58 5.28 -58.00 -12.52
CA VAL A 58 5.37 -58.83 -13.72
C VAL A 58 6.02 -60.17 -13.37
N CYS A 59 5.45 -61.25 -13.88
CA CYS A 59 6.04 -62.57 -13.77
C CYS A 59 7.25 -62.72 -14.71
N LEU A 60 8.40 -63.18 -14.20
CA LEU A 60 9.59 -63.42 -15.04
C LEU A 60 9.51 -64.69 -15.90
N GLU A 61 8.61 -65.62 -15.55
CA GLU A 61 8.51 -66.92 -16.22
C GLU A 61 7.57 -66.88 -17.42
N CYS A 62 6.45 -66.14 -17.33
CA CYS A 62 5.47 -66.03 -18.42
C CYS A 62 5.23 -64.60 -18.94
N GLY A 63 5.78 -63.56 -18.30
CA GLY A 63 5.65 -62.17 -18.73
C GLY A 63 4.27 -61.53 -18.48
N ILE A 64 3.35 -62.23 -17.80
CA ILE A 64 2.02 -61.70 -17.47
C ILE A 64 2.14 -60.62 -16.37
N GLU A 65 1.45 -59.49 -16.57
CA GLU A 65 1.29 -58.43 -15.58
C GLU A 65 0.25 -58.88 -14.54
N VAL A 66 0.71 -59.16 -13.31
CA VAL A 66 -0.11 -59.72 -12.23
C VAL A 66 -0.87 -58.61 -11.50
N SER A 67 -0.26 -57.45 -11.31
CA SER A 67 -0.92 -56.31 -10.67
C SER A 67 -0.33 -54.98 -11.13
N GLN A 68 -1.21 -53.98 -11.27
CA GLN A 68 -0.84 -52.58 -11.41
C GLN A 68 -1.25 -51.87 -10.12
N GLN A 69 -0.29 -51.30 -9.40
CA GLN A 69 -0.60 -50.49 -8.22
C GLN A 69 -1.07 -49.11 -8.70
N LEU A 70 -2.36 -48.97 -8.95
CA LEU A 70 -2.97 -47.66 -9.21
C LEU A 70 -2.93 -46.84 -7.92
N SER A 71 -2.20 -45.72 -7.90
CA SER A 71 -2.26 -44.79 -6.79
C SER A 71 -3.67 -44.20 -6.70
N LEU A 72 -4.35 -44.40 -5.57
CA LEU A 72 -5.61 -43.71 -5.25
C LEU A 72 -5.38 -42.27 -4.80
N GLU A 73 -4.13 -41.79 -4.86
CA GLU A 73 -3.80 -40.41 -4.58
C GLU A 73 -4.35 -39.51 -5.69
N PRO A 74 -4.95 -38.36 -5.36
CA PRO A 74 -5.40 -37.41 -6.37
C PRO A 74 -4.24 -36.94 -7.24
N GLU A 75 -4.22 -37.31 -8.52
CA GLU A 75 -3.28 -36.81 -9.53
C GLU A 75 -3.64 -35.38 -9.94
N TRP A 76 -3.56 -34.43 -9.00
CA TRP A 76 -3.63 -33.03 -9.38
C TRP A 76 -2.36 -32.68 -10.15
N ARG A 77 -2.53 -32.16 -11.37
CA ARG A 77 -1.46 -31.68 -12.26
C ARG A 77 -0.35 -31.00 -11.46
N TYR A 78 0.82 -31.63 -11.45
CA TYR A 78 2.04 -31.03 -10.94
C TYR A 78 2.47 -29.91 -11.89
N TYR A 79 2.08 -28.69 -11.58
CA TYR A 79 2.61 -27.54 -12.28
C TYR A 79 3.94 -27.14 -11.64
N GLY A 80 5.02 -27.19 -12.42
CA GLY A 80 6.39 -26.93 -11.94
C GLY A 80 6.62 -25.49 -11.46
N GLU A 81 7.88 -25.18 -11.10
CA GLU A 81 8.32 -23.93 -10.44
C GLU A 81 7.92 -22.61 -11.11
N ASN A 82 7.43 -22.63 -12.35
CA ASN A 82 6.95 -21.45 -13.07
C ASN A 82 5.43 -21.17 -12.93
N ASP A 83 4.66 -22.07 -12.30
CA ASP A 83 3.20 -21.91 -12.11
C ASP A 83 2.81 -21.28 -10.76
N SER A 84 3.73 -20.55 -10.14
CA SER A 84 3.49 -19.84 -8.88
C SER A 84 2.73 -18.51 -9.06
N ARG A 85 2.11 -18.26 -10.22
CA ARG A 85 1.37 -17.00 -10.45
C ARG A 85 -0.01 -16.97 -9.82
N HIS A 86 -0.49 -18.10 -9.30
CA HIS A 86 -1.75 -18.16 -8.55
C HIS A 86 -1.55 -18.82 -7.18
N PHE A 87 -1.63 -17.98 -6.14
CA PHE A 87 -1.03 -18.21 -4.82
C PHE A 87 -1.69 -19.25 -3.90
N THR A 88 -2.76 -19.99 -4.21
CA THR A 88 -3.35 -20.81 -3.12
C THR A 88 -4.30 -21.98 -3.42
N ASP A 89 -4.20 -22.65 -4.59
CA ASP A 89 -4.79 -23.98 -4.91
C ASP A 89 -5.41 -23.98 -6.33
N PRO A 90 -4.88 -24.76 -7.30
CA PRO A 90 -5.44 -24.91 -8.64
C PRO A 90 -6.85 -25.53 -8.68
N ASN A 91 -7.28 -26.21 -7.61
CA ASN A 91 -8.63 -26.79 -7.50
C ASN A 91 -9.69 -25.81 -6.97
N ARG A 92 -9.32 -24.56 -6.71
CA ARG A 92 -10.18 -23.58 -6.03
C ARG A 92 -10.89 -22.62 -7.00
N CYS A 93 -12.03 -23.03 -7.54
CA CYS A 93 -12.80 -22.23 -8.51
C CYS A 93 -13.56 -21.01 -7.93
N GLN A 94 -13.52 -20.75 -6.61
CA GLN A 94 -14.31 -19.67 -6.00
C GLN A 94 -13.61 -19.01 -4.80
N ILE A 95 -12.54 -18.24 -5.04
CA ILE A 95 -12.01 -17.34 -4.01
C ILE A 95 -12.81 -16.04 -4.01
N ARG A 96 -13.63 -15.81 -2.97
CA ARG A 96 -14.13 -14.46 -2.72
C ARG A 96 -12.94 -13.60 -2.33
N LYS A 97 -12.59 -12.63 -3.18
CA LYS A 97 -11.64 -11.58 -2.82
C LYS A 97 -12.17 -10.93 -1.54
N ILE A 98 -11.41 -11.00 -0.45
CA ILE A 98 -11.71 -10.19 0.73
C ILE A 98 -11.62 -8.75 0.24
N GLU A 99 -12.75 -8.06 0.21
CA GLU A 99 -12.77 -6.67 -0.21
C GLU A 99 -11.92 -5.88 0.77
N ASP A 100 -10.82 -5.32 0.29
CA ASP A 100 -10.07 -4.31 1.05
C ASP A 100 -10.96 -3.08 1.18
N LYS A 101 -11.59 -2.94 2.35
CA LYS A 101 -12.46 -1.80 2.68
C LYS A 101 -11.66 -0.57 3.11
N GLY A 102 -10.33 -0.69 3.18
CA GLY A 102 -9.42 0.37 3.53
C GLY A 102 -9.35 1.48 2.49
N ILE A 103 -8.48 2.44 2.76
CA ILE A 103 -8.29 3.66 1.97
C ILE A 103 -6.86 3.78 1.42
N HIS A 104 -6.04 2.73 1.55
CA HIS A 104 -4.65 2.76 1.09
C HIS A 104 -4.54 3.15 -0.39
N LYS A 105 -5.30 2.47 -1.26
CA LYS A 105 -5.34 2.76 -2.71
C LYS A 105 -5.85 4.17 -3.02
N ASP A 106 -6.76 4.71 -2.20
CA ASP A 106 -7.30 6.06 -2.40
C ASP A 106 -6.26 7.15 -2.09
N ILE A 107 -5.30 6.87 -1.20
CA ILE A 107 -4.36 7.86 -0.65
C ILE A 107 -2.95 7.71 -1.21
N GLU A 108 -2.59 6.56 -1.76
CA GLU A 108 -1.27 6.25 -2.29
C GLU A 108 -0.77 7.33 -3.27
N THR A 109 -1.66 7.83 -4.14
CA THR A 109 -1.34 8.89 -5.11
C THR A 109 -1.12 10.28 -4.48
N MET A 110 -1.50 10.50 -3.23
CA MET A 110 -1.50 11.83 -2.58
C MET A 110 -0.19 12.18 -1.85
N ASN A 111 0.76 11.23 -1.81
CA ASN A 111 2.14 11.43 -1.35
C ASN A 111 2.27 11.90 0.11
N PHE A 112 1.46 11.32 1.01
CA PHE A 112 1.57 11.54 2.47
C PHE A 112 2.62 10.61 3.10
N LYS A 113 3.10 10.96 4.30
CA LYS A 113 3.99 10.09 5.07
C LYS A 113 3.29 8.76 5.41
N PRO A 114 3.99 7.61 5.39
CA PRO A 114 3.37 6.30 5.64
C PRO A 114 2.66 6.24 6.99
N ASP A 115 3.26 6.81 8.04
CA ASP A 115 2.67 6.88 9.39
C ASP A 115 1.32 7.61 9.43
N ILE A 116 1.12 8.60 8.56
CA ILE A 116 -0.15 9.35 8.45
C ILE A 116 -1.17 8.52 7.69
N ILE A 117 -0.75 7.79 6.66
CA ILE A 117 -1.63 6.93 5.86
C ILE A 117 -2.17 5.79 6.73
N GLU A 118 -1.31 5.14 7.51
CA GLU A 118 -1.69 4.06 8.41
C GLU A 118 -2.68 4.54 9.48
N GLU A 119 -2.38 5.68 10.13
CA GLU A 119 -3.28 6.29 11.12
C GLU A 119 -4.63 6.68 10.50
N ALA A 120 -4.62 7.26 9.29
CA ALA A 120 -5.85 7.62 8.59
C ALA A 120 -6.69 6.39 8.23
N ASN A 121 -6.06 5.29 7.80
CA ASN A 121 -6.74 4.04 7.50
C ASN A 121 -7.36 3.41 8.75
N LYS A 122 -6.63 3.42 9.88
CA LYS A 122 -7.15 2.99 11.19
C LYS A 122 -8.39 3.81 11.56
N LEU A 123 -8.30 5.14 11.51
CA LEU A 123 -9.43 6.03 11.82
C LEU A 123 -10.63 5.81 10.91
N TYR A 124 -10.40 5.59 9.62
CA TYR A 124 -11.46 5.35 8.65
C TYR A 124 -12.22 4.06 8.92
N ASN A 125 -11.51 2.98 9.20
CA ASN A 125 -12.12 1.69 9.52
C ASN A 125 -12.95 1.78 10.81
N MET A 126 -12.48 2.54 11.80
CA MET A 126 -13.19 2.76 13.05
C MET A 126 -14.52 3.49 12.85
N ILE A 127 -14.54 4.58 12.09
CA ILE A 127 -15.76 5.41 11.94
C ILE A 127 -16.76 4.82 10.94
N THR A 128 -16.31 4.01 9.98
CA THR A 128 -17.18 3.43 8.95
C THR A 128 -17.75 2.08 9.35
N SER A 129 -17.09 1.35 10.26
CA SER A 129 -17.50 0.03 10.75
C SER A 129 -17.90 -0.94 9.62
N GLY A 130 -17.19 -0.87 8.49
CA GLY A 130 -17.45 -1.72 7.32
C GLY A 130 -18.60 -1.28 6.41
N THR A 131 -19.24 -0.13 6.66
CA THR A 131 -20.27 0.45 5.77
C THR A 131 -19.64 1.06 4.52
N ILE A 132 -20.14 0.67 3.35
CA ILE A 132 -19.64 1.18 2.07
C ILE A 132 -20.28 2.54 1.79
N ARG A 133 -19.44 3.55 1.59
CA ARG A 133 -19.83 4.89 1.16
C ARG A 133 -19.28 5.15 -0.25
N ARG A 134 -20.02 5.89 -1.08
CA ARG A 134 -19.67 6.14 -2.50
C ARG A 134 -19.62 7.63 -2.83
N GLY A 135 -18.96 7.96 -3.94
CA GLY A 135 -18.88 9.32 -4.48
C GLY A 135 -18.11 10.31 -3.60
N ASN A 136 -18.50 11.58 -3.67
CA ASN A 136 -17.86 12.67 -2.92
C ASN A 136 -17.95 12.49 -1.40
N PHE A 137 -18.97 11.79 -0.91
CA PHE A 137 -19.06 11.49 0.51
C PHE A 137 -17.94 10.56 0.99
N ARG A 138 -17.54 9.55 0.19
CA ARG A 138 -16.37 8.72 0.55
C ARG A 138 -15.12 9.59 0.66
N LYS A 139 -14.87 10.42 -0.36
CA LYS A 139 -13.72 11.34 -0.39
C LYS A 139 -13.72 12.31 0.78
N SER A 140 -14.88 12.84 1.19
CA SER A 140 -14.96 13.76 2.33
C SER A 140 -14.72 13.08 3.67
N VAL A 141 -15.10 11.81 3.83
CA VAL A 141 -14.78 11.01 5.02
C VAL A 141 -13.29 10.68 5.06
N ILE A 142 -12.69 10.33 3.92
CA ILE A 142 -11.23 10.10 3.80
C ILE A 142 -10.47 11.39 4.17
N PHE A 143 -10.88 12.53 3.61
CA PHE A 143 -10.35 13.85 3.96
C PHE A 143 -10.38 14.08 5.47
N ALA A 144 -11.51 13.80 6.12
CA ALA A 144 -11.66 14.01 7.56
C ALA A 144 -10.73 13.11 8.37
N CYS A 145 -10.49 11.87 7.93
CA CYS A 145 -9.55 10.95 8.59
C CYS A 145 -8.11 11.45 8.47
N ILE A 146 -7.68 11.84 7.27
CA ILE A 146 -6.32 12.38 7.06
C ILE A 146 -6.11 13.67 7.84
N PHE A 147 -7.08 14.59 7.80
CA PHE A 147 -7.00 15.85 8.52
C PHE A 147 -6.78 15.64 10.03
N ASN A 148 -7.49 14.68 10.63
CA ASN A 148 -7.30 14.32 12.05
C ASN A 148 -6.02 13.52 12.28
N ALA A 149 -5.63 12.62 11.37
CA ALA A 149 -4.37 11.88 11.47
C ALA A 149 -3.15 12.82 11.48
N CYS A 150 -3.13 13.82 10.59
CA CYS A 150 -2.14 14.89 10.56
C CYS A 150 -2.08 15.65 11.89
N LYS A 151 -3.24 15.98 12.46
CA LYS A 151 -3.34 16.61 13.78
C LYS A 151 -2.75 15.71 14.89
N TYR A 152 -3.07 14.42 14.90
CA TYR A 152 -2.62 13.48 15.93
C TYR A 152 -1.12 13.20 15.84
N LYS A 153 -0.54 13.23 14.64
CA LYS A 153 0.90 13.08 14.40
C LYS A 153 1.68 14.39 14.59
N GLY A 154 1.04 15.48 15.03
CA GLY A 154 1.70 16.75 15.32
C GLY A 154 2.09 17.58 14.10
N VAL A 155 1.58 17.24 12.91
CA VAL A 155 1.80 17.98 11.67
C VAL A 155 0.46 18.54 11.17
N PRO A 156 -0.15 19.50 11.88
CA PRO A 156 -1.48 20.01 11.53
C PRO A 156 -1.44 20.71 10.16
N VAL A 157 -2.35 20.28 9.28
CA VAL A 157 -2.54 20.86 7.94
C VAL A 157 -3.82 21.68 7.95
N SER A 158 -3.88 22.79 7.21
CA SER A 158 -5.11 23.55 7.06
C SER A 158 -6.11 22.83 6.15
N SER A 159 -7.41 23.07 6.36
CA SER A 159 -8.45 22.48 5.52
C SER A 159 -8.30 22.88 4.05
N ASP A 160 -7.88 24.12 3.80
CA ASP A 160 -7.74 24.66 2.44
C ASP A 160 -6.61 23.96 1.67
N GLU A 161 -5.51 23.60 2.34
CA GLU A 161 -4.40 22.91 1.68
C GLU A 161 -4.74 21.48 1.27
N LEU A 162 -5.60 20.81 2.05
CA LEU A 162 -6.11 19.49 1.67
C LEU A 162 -7.26 19.61 0.65
N GLN A 163 -8.00 20.73 0.63
CA GLN A 163 -9.16 20.89 -0.24
C GLN A 163 -8.79 20.67 -1.70
N ASP A 164 -7.71 21.30 -2.15
CA ASP A 164 -7.24 21.23 -3.54
C ASP A 164 -6.79 19.82 -3.92
N LYS A 165 -6.14 19.10 -3.00
CA LYS A 165 -5.71 17.71 -3.20
C LYS A 165 -6.89 16.76 -3.43
N PHE A 166 -7.98 16.96 -2.69
CA PHE A 166 -9.16 16.09 -2.75
C PHE A 166 -10.20 16.53 -3.79
N LYS A 167 -10.04 17.72 -4.39
CA LYS A 167 -11.01 18.32 -5.32
C LYS A 167 -12.44 18.35 -4.75
N LEU A 168 -12.55 18.75 -3.48
CA LEU A 168 -13.83 18.81 -2.74
C LEU A 168 -14.31 20.25 -2.56
N THR A 169 -15.62 20.42 -2.43
CA THR A 169 -16.18 21.71 -2.03
C THR A 169 -16.10 21.90 -0.51
N LYS A 170 -16.18 23.15 -0.02
CA LYS A 170 -16.23 23.45 1.42
C LYS A 170 -17.41 22.77 2.13
N LYS A 171 -18.52 22.56 1.41
CA LYS A 171 -19.71 21.85 1.92
C LYS A 171 -19.42 20.35 2.11
N ASP A 172 -18.73 19.71 1.17
CA ASP A 172 -18.35 18.30 1.27
C ASP A 172 -17.39 18.08 2.44
N ILE A 173 -16.37 18.93 2.57
CA ILE A 173 -15.41 18.90 3.69
C ILE A 173 -16.14 19.01 5.03
N SER A 174 -17.03 19.98 5.16
CA SER A 174 -17.82 20.18 6.38
C SER A 174 -18.68 18.96 6.70
N THR A 175 -19.23 18.30 5.68
CA THR A 175 -20.04 17.09 5.82
C THR A 175 -19.20 15.92 6.33
N GLY A 176 -18.01 15.71 5.77
CA GLY A 176 -17.07 14.68 6.21
C GLY A 176 -16.59 14.89 7.65
N LEU A 177 -16.21 16.13 7.99
CA LEU A 177 -15.79 16.49 9.35
C LEU A 177 -16.92 16.32 10.38
N LYS A 178 -18.15 16.68 10.02
CA LYS A 178 -19.33 16.42 10.87
C LYS A 178 -19.52 14.92 11.08
N PHE A 179 -19.46 14.12 10.03
CA PHE A 179 -19.57 12.67 10.11
C PHE A 179 -18.51 12.06 11.03
N PHE A 180 -17.25 12.43 10.84
CA PHE A 180 -16.13 12.00 11.69
C PHE A 180 -16.37 12.38 13.15
N ASN A 181 -16.74 13.64 13.42
CA ASN A 181 -16.99 14.12 14.78
C ASN A 181 -18.24 13.53 15.43
N LEU A 182 -19.21 13.07 14.65
CA LEU A 182 -20.41 12.38 15.14
C LEU A 182 -20.07 10.94 15.52
N LYS A 183 -19.46 10.19 14.61
CA LYS A 183 -19.09 8.79 14.85
C LYS A 183 -17.95 8.62 15.85
N GLY A 184 -17.02 9.56 15.88
CA GLY A 184 -15.89 9.56 16.81
C GLY A 184 -16.23 9.87 18.26
N ARG A 185 -17.48 10.25 18.60
CA ARG A 185 -17.86 10.50 20.01
C ARG A 185 -17.91 9.22 20.84
N ASP A 186 -18.34 8.14 20.20
CA ASP A 186 -18.59 6.86 20.83
C ASP A 186 -17.34 5.97 20.82
N ILE A 187 -16.26 6.43 20.19
CA ILE A 187 -14.99 5.70 20.04
C ILE A 187 -13.97 6.30 21.02
N SER A 188 -13.58 5.52 22.04
CA SER A 188 -12.66 5.94 23.11
C SER A 188 -11.33 6.48 22.57
N GLU A 189 -10.68 5.76 21.64
CA GLU A 189 -9.41 6.18 21.06
C GLU A 189 -9.47 7.56 20.39
N ILE A 190 -10.57 7.86 19.69
CA ILE A 190 -10.76 9.16 19.02
C ILE A 190 -11.05 10.25 20.05
N LYS A 191 -11.82 9.93 21.08
CA LYS A 191 -12.15 10.85 22.18
C LYS A 191 -10.90 11.29 22.93
N GLU A 192 -9.99 10.36 23.25
CA GLU A 192 -8.72 10.66 23.91
C GLU A 192 -7.84 11.58 23.07
N LYS A 193 -7.70 11.26 21.77
CA LYS A 193 -6.90 12.07 20.84
C LYS A 193 -7.52 13.44 20.53
N LYS A 194 -8.82 13.66 20.80
CA LYS A 194 -9.48 14.95 20.59
C LYS A 194 -8.94 16.06 21.51
N SER A 195 -8.45 15.69 22.69
CA SER A 195 -7.88 16.60 23.69
C SER A 195 -6.51 17.16 23.30
N ILE A 196 -5.93 16.72 22.18
CA ILE A 196 -4.67 17.26 21.66
C ILE A 196 -4.90 18.71 21.22
N ASN A 197 -4.43 19.65 22.05
CA ASN A 197 -4.37 21.07 21.74
C ASN A 197 -3.18 21.35 20.84
N ILE A 198 -3.43 21.82 19.63
CA ILE A 198 -2.37 22.25 18.72
C ILE A 198 -1.85 23.59 19.22
N SER A 199 -0.57 23.66 19.58
CA SER A 199 0.08 24.94 19.88
C SER A 199 0.12 25.81 18.62
N PRO A 200 -0.34 27.08 18.67
CA PRO A 200 -0.27 27.97 17.53
C PRO A 200 1.15 28.15 16.98
N VAL A 201 2.17 28.02 17.83
CA VAL A 201 3.59 28.14 17.47
C VAL A 201 4.00 27.22 16.31
N ILE A 202 3.36 26.05 16.17
CA ILE A 202 3.65 25.08 15.10
C ILE A 202 3.43 25.69 13.70
N PHE A 203 2.55 26.68 13.57
CA PHE A 203 2.27 27.31 12.29
C PHE A 203 3.31 28.38 11.89
N ILE A 204 4.10 28.91 12.83
CA ILE A 204 5.05 30.01 12.56
C ILE A 204 6.06 29.64 11.47
N PRO A 205 6.82 28.53 11.58
CA PRO A 205 7.82 28.17 10.56
C PRO A 205 7.18 27.98 9.18
N ARG A 206 5.97 27.42 9.15
CA ARG A 206 5.23 27.13 7.92
C ARG A 206 4.83 28.39 7.18
N ILE A 207 4.31 29.39 7.90
CA ILE A 207 3.94 30.68 7.29
C ILE A 207 5.20 31.44 6.91
N MET A 208 6.20 31.52 7.78
CA MET A 208 7.46 32.25 7.52
C MET A 208 8.24 31.71 6.31
N LYS A 209 8.20 30.39 6.10
CA LYS A 209 8.80 29.74 4.92
C LYS A 209 8.14 30.18 3.60
N LYS A 210 6.84 30.47 3.58
CA LYS A 210 6.16 31.04 2.38
C LYS A 210 6.73 32.40 1.96
N PHE A 211 7.40 33.10 2.88
CA PHE A 211 8.03 34.40 2.65
C PHE A 211 9.58 34.31 2.59
N ASN A 212 10.14 33.12 2.36
CA ASN A 212 11.59 32.86 2.28
C ASN A 212 12.38 33.45 3.47
N SER A 213 11.83 33.33 4.68
CA SER A 213 12.48 33.88 5.89
C SER A 213 13.48 32.90 6.49
N ASN A 214 14.54 33.44 7.08
CA ASN A 214 15.59 32.67 7.76
C ASN A 214 15.21 32.29 9.20
N GLN A 215 15.93 31.34 9.81
CA GLN A 215 15.64 30.83 11.16
C GLN A 215 15.64 31.94 12.23
N TYR A 216 16.55 32.91 12.12
CA TYR A 216 16.60 34.10 12.99
C TYR A 216 15.25 34.83 13.11
N HIS A 217 14.55 35.00 12.00
CA HIS A 217 13.24 35.66 11.99
C HIS A 217 12.15 34.79 12.61
N ILE A 218 12.23 33.47 12.44
CA ILE A 218 11.30 32.52 13.06
C ILE A 218 11.40 32.61 14.58
N ASP A 219 12.63 32.63 15.12
CA ASP A 219 12.87 32.73 16.56
C ASP A 219 12.35 34.05 17.13
N LYS A 220 12.55 35.16 16.41
CA LYS A 220 11.99 36.47 16.80
C LYS A 220 10.45 36.48 16.82
N VAL A 221 9.80 35.83 15.85
CA VAL A 221 8.33 35.72 15.85
C VAL A 221 7.84 34.83 16.99
N ASN A 222 8.58 33.77 17.35
CA ASN A 222 8.27 32.94 18.52
C ASN A 222 8.37 33.73 19.83
N GLU A 223 9.42 34.54 20.00
CA GLU A 223 9.57 35.45 21.14
C GLU A 223 8.37 36.41 21.24
N LEU A 224 7.99 37.03 20.12
CA LEU A 224 6.82 37.92 20.07
C LEU A 224 5.52 37.18 20.42
N TYR A 225 5.33 35.95 19.95
CA TYR A 225 4.16 35.14 20.29
C TYR A 225 4.07 34.90 21.80
N ASN A 226 5.20 34.54 22.44
CA ASN A 226 5.26 34.33 23.89
C ASN A 226 4.95 35.60 24.68
N MET A 227 5.26 36.78 24.14
CA MET A 227 4.92 38.06 24.75
C MET A 227 3.43 38.41 24.62
N ILE A 228 2.70 37.91 23.63
CA ILE A 228 1.29 38.29 23.37
C ILE A 228 0.27 37.24 23.82
N GLN A 229 0.68 35.97 23.93
CA GLN A 229 -0.23 34.91 24.36
C GLN A 229 -0.85 35.26 25.72
N ASN A 230 -2.13 34.93 25.90
CA ASN A 230 -2.91 35.21 27.10
C ASN A 230 -3.17 36.69 27.43
N LYS A 231 -2.66 37.66 26.66
CA LYS A 231 -2.88 39.10 26.91
C LYS A 231 -4.18 39.66 26.34
N SER A 232 -4.79 38.97 25.37
CA SER A 232 -5.99 39.45 24.67
C SER A 232 -6.99 38.33 24.48
N SER A 233 -8.25 38.61 24.83
CA SER A 233 -9.37 37.70 24.57
C SER A 233 -9.56 37.40 23.09
N LEU A 234 -9.23 38.36 22.22
CA LEU A 234 -9.30 38.19 20.78
C LEU A 234 -8.28 37.15 20.29
N ILE A 235 -7.05 37.22 20.78
CA ILE A 235 -5.98 36.28 20.43
C ILE A 235 -6.34 34.87 20.90
N ASN A 236 -6.82 34.74 22.13
CA ASN A 236 -7.10 33.43 22.72
C ASN A 236 -8.33 32.72 22.10
N ARG A 237 -9.30 33.47 21.58
CA ARG A 237 -10.52 32.90 20.96
C ARG A 237 -10.40 32.66 19.46
N SER A 238 -9.45 33.31 18.80
CA SER A 238 -9.31 33.23 17.35
C SER A 238 -8.68 31.90 16.92
N ASN A 239 -8.91 31.49 15.67
CA ASN A 239 -8.27 30.31 15.09
C ASN A 239 -6.73 30.47 15.17
N PRO A 240 -5.99 29.48 15.71
CA PRO A 240 -4.52 29.50 15.78
C PRO A 240 -3.83 29.97 14.49
N GLN A 241 -4.26 29.47 13.33
CA GLN A 241 -3.69 29.86 12.04
C GLN A 241 -3.86 31.37 11.76
N SER A 242 -5.03 31.94 12.08
CA SER A 242 -5.31 33.37 11.89
C SER A 242 -4.47 34.23 12.82
N VAL A 243 -4.29 33.80 14.08
CA VAL A 243 -3.46 34.51 15.08
C VAL A 243 -2.02 34.60 14.58
N ILE A 244 -1.43 33.48 14.19
CA ILE A 244 -0.05 33.45 13.70
C ILE A 244 0.10 34.24 12.40
N SER A 245 -0.89 34.18 11.50
CA SER A 245 -0.87 34.96 10.27
C SER A 245 -0.84 36.47 10.54
N GLY A 246 -1.67 36.95 11.48
CA GLY A 246 -1.67 38.35 11.91
C GLY A 246 -0.36 38.75 12.61
N LEU A 247 0.23 37.86 13.40
CA LEU A 247 1.51 38.09 14.05
C LEU A 247 2.67 38.19 13.04
N VAL A 248 2.72 37.29 12.06
CA VAL A 248 3.74 37.33 11.01
C VAL A 248 3.58 38.59 10.17
N PHE A 249 2.35 38.99 9.83
CA PHE A 249 2.10 40.24 9.12
C PHE A 249 2.59 41.45 9.92
N TYR A 250 2.28 41.52 11.22
CA TYR A 250 2.80 42.53 12.13
C TYR A 250 4.35 42.56 12.13
N TYR A 251 4.99 41.40 12.23
CA TYR A 251 6.45 41.29 12.20
C TYR A 251 7.05 41.78 10.89
N CYS A 252 6.45 41.44 9.74
CA CYS A 252 6.87 41.94 8.43
C CYS A 252 6.85 43.47 8.36
N ARG A 253 5.85 44.11 8.96
CA ARG A 253 5.80 45.58 9.05
C ARG A 253 6.87 46.14 9.98
N LEU A 254 7.14 45.47 11.10
CA LEU A 254 8.18 45.88 12.07
C LEU A 254 9.57 45.93 11.42
N ILE A 255 9.90 44.99 10.55
CA ILE A 255 11.19 44.94 9.83
C ILE A 255 11.24 45.82 8.58
N GLY A 256 10.18 46.58 8.27
CA GLY A 256 10.11 47.44 7.09
C GLY A 256 9.90 46.71 5.76
N LYS A 257 9.44 45.45 5.76
CA LYS A 257 9.05 44.78 4.50
C LYS A 257 7.75 45.40 3.98
N ASN A 258 7.81 45.99 2.79
CA ASN A 258 6.66 46.62 2.15
C ASN A 258 5.72 45.58 1.52
N ILE A 259 4.94 44.90 2.36
CA ILE A 259 3.94 43.90 1.96
C ILE A 259 2.56 44.43 2.31
N THR A 260 1.71 44.62 1.29
CA THR A 260 0.32 45.02 1.49
C THR A 260 -0.50 43.90 2.13
N CYS A 261 -1.53 44.26 2.89
CA CYS A 261 -2.41 43.30 3.54
C CYS A 261 -3.00 42.30 2.53
N SER A 262 -3.45 42.78 1.38
CA SER A 262 -4.05 41.95 0.32
C SER A 262 -3.06 40.98 -0.31
N LYS A 263 -1.80 41.39 -0.49
CA LYS A 263 -0.76 40.46 -1.00
C LYS A 263 -0.47 39.37 0.04
N PHE A 264 -0.38 39.74 1.31
CA PHE A 264 -0.13 38.80 2.40
C PHE A 264 -1.27 37.79 2.57
N SER A 265 -2.51 38.29 2.64
CA SER A 265 -3.72 37.50 2.87
C SER A 265 -3.93 36.45 1.76
N ASN A 266 -3.67 36.83 0.50
CA ASN A 266 -3.72 35.92 -0.65
C ASN A 266 -2.72 34.77 -0.53
N ILE A 267 -1.49 35.02 -0.08
CA ILE A 267 -0.47 33.96 0.10
C ILE A 267 -0.86 32.97 1.21
N VAL A 268 -1.56 33.47 2.24
CA VAL A 268 -1.94 32.69 3.42
C VAL A 268 -3.36 32.11 3.30
N ASN A 269 -4.11 32.44 2.23
CA ASN A 269 -5.50 32.05 2.02
C ASN A 269 -6.44 32.49 3.16
N LEU A 270 -6.29 33.74 3.64
CA LEU A 270 -7.14 34.33 4.67
C LEU A 270 -7.79 35.63 4.17
N SER A 271 -8.81 36.11 4.89
CA SER A 271 -9.41 37.42 4.61
C SER A 271 -8.52 38.55 5.13
N ASP A 272 -8.34 39.59 4.31
CA ASP A 272 -7.63 40.83 4.63
C ASP A 272 -8.08 41.44 5.97
N ILE A 273 -9.40 41.45 6.20
CA ILE A 273 -10.00 42.01 7.42
C ILE A 273 -9.54 41.23 8.65
N THR A 274 -9.40 39.90 8.53
CA THR A 274 -8.97 39.04 9.64
C THR A 274 -7.52 39.31 10.00
N VAL A 275 -6.63 39.37 9.00
CA VAL A 275 -5.20 39.65 9.20
C VAL A 275 -5.01 41.04 9.79
N SER A 276 -5.67 42.05 9.21
CA SER A 276 -5.59 43.44 9.66
C SER A 276 -6.10 43.61 11.10
N ARG A 277 -7.26 43.01 11.44
CA ARG A 277 -7.84 43.08 12.78
C ARG A 277 -6.91 42.48 13.84
N ILE A 278 -6.32 41.31 13.58
CA ILE A 278 -5.41 40.64 14.52
C ILE A 278 -4.11 41.43 14.64
N SER A 279 -3.53 41.87 13.51
CA SER A 279 -2.30 42.66 13.49
C SER A 279 -2.45 43.97 14.27
N LYS A 280 -3.59 44.66 14.14
CA LYS A 280 -3.88 45.87 14.91
C LYS A 280 -3.97 45.57 16.41
N ASN A 281 -4.66 44.50 16.80
CA ASN A 281 -4.72 44.11 18.20
C ASN A 281 -3.33 43.79 18.78
N ILE A 282 -2.45 43.16 18.00
CA ILE A 282 -1.07 42.90 18.41
C ILE A 282 -0.28 44.20 18.59
N SER A 283 -0.41 45.17 17.67
CA SER A 283 0.24 46.48 17.81
C SER A 283 -0.23 47.24 19.04
N ASP A 284 -1.50 47.06 19.43
CA ASP A 284 -2.08 47.69 20.62
C ASP A 284 -1.48 47.10 21.90
N ILE A 285 -1.33 45.77 21.96
CA ILE A 285 -0.75 45.06 23.11
C ILE A 285 0.73 45.44 23.29
N LEU A 286 1.46 45.63 22.19
CA LEU A 286 2.88 45.96 22.22
C LEU A 286 3.17 47.46 22.29
N GLY A 287 2.13 48.31 22.22
CA GLY A 287 2.29 49.77 22.28
C GLY A 287 3.05 50.36 21.08
N THR A 288 3.11 49.67 19.95
CA THR A 288 3.92 50.09 18.79
C THR A 288 3.11 50.77 17.68
N ARG A 289 1.94 51.34 18.01
CA ARG A 289 1.04 51.96 17.00
C ARG A 289 1.77 53.00 16.14
N ASP A 290 2.59 53.83 16.77
CA ASP A 290 3.26 54.97 16.11
C ASP A 290 4.42 54.55 15.19
N LYS A 291 5.01 53.37 15.42
CA LYS A 291 6.11 52.83 14.59
C LYS A 291 5.61 52.17 13.30
N ILE A 292 4.33 51.83 13.23
CA ILE A 292 3.74 51.02 12.14
C ILE A 292 2.90 51.88 11.19
N SER A 293 2.38 53.02 11.66
CA SER A 293 1.69 54.01 10.82
C SER A 293 2.64 54.82 9.91
N LEU A 294 3.95 54.73 10.14
CA LEU A 294 5.00 55.42 9.36
C LEU A 294 5.60 54.57 8.21
N LEU A 295 5.04 53.37 7.96
CA LEU A 295 5.45 52.43 6.91
C LEU A 295 4.23 51.87 6.16
#